data_AF-A0A2M7PJH9-F1
#
_entry.id   AF-A0A2M7PJH9-F1
#
_cell.length_a   1.000
_cell.length_b   1.000
_cell.length_c   1.000
_cell.angle_alpha   90.00
_cell.angle_beta   90.00
_cell.angle_gamma   90.00
#
_symmetry.space_group_name_H-M   'P 1'
#
loop_
_entity.id
_entity.type
_entity.pdbx_description
1 polymer ?
#
loop_
_entity_poly.entity_id
_entity_poly.type
_entity_poly.pdbx_seq_one_letter_code
_entity_poly.pdbx_strand_id
1 'polypeptide(L)' 'MSEQIRILKPRKALNKAFLKVKSNRTDIERFKANLIQLLDRIKDHESEEFHKNLVIDFLKKTGYD' A
#
# COMPACT_ATOMS: atom_id res chain seq x y z
N MET A 1 -22.44 -1.77 -18.12
CA MET A 1 -21.85 -0.46 -17.78
C MET A 1 -20.35 -0.70 -17.60
N SER A 2 -19.54 -0.42 -18.62
CA SER A 2 -18.09 -0.70 -18.60
C SER A 2 -17.37 0.48 -17.98
N GLU A 3 -16.90 0.35 -16.74
CA GLU A 3 -16.03 1.35 -16.11
C GLU A 3 -14.71 1.44 -16.89
N GLN A 4 -14.46 2.59 -17.52
CA GLN A 4 -13.15 2.89 -18.09
C GLN A 4 -12.17 3.19 -16.96
N ILE A 5 -11.10 2.40 -16.86
CA ILE A 5 -10.01 2.66 -15.92
C ILE A 5 -9.29 3.94 -16.36
N ARG A 6 -9.44 5.02 -15.60
CA ARG A 6 -8.77 6.29 -15.86
C ARG A 6 -7.32 6.23 -15.36
N ILE A 7 -6.40 5.88 -16.25
CA ILE A 7 -4.96 5.85 -15.93
C ILE A 7 -4.44 7.29 -15.82
N LEU A 8 -4.12 7.72 -14.60
CA LEU A 8 -3.49 9.01 -14.32
C LEU A 8 -1.96 8.85 -14.27
N LYS A 9 -1.22 9.86 -14.77
CA LYS A 9 0.22 9.92 -14.55
C LYS A 9 0.51 10.01 -13.04
N PRO A 10 1.61 9.40 -12.52
CA PRO A 10 1.89 9.37 -11.08
C PRO A 10 1.83 10.75 -10.40
N ARG A 11 2.39 11.79 -11.03
CA ARG A 11 2.34 13.17 -10.49
C ARG A 11 0.93 13.76 -10.41
N LYS A 12 0.00 13.34 -11.26
CA LYS A 12 -1.40 13.79 -11.26
C LYS A 12 -2.28 12.97 -10.30
N ALA A 13 -1.89 11.74 -10.01
CA ALA A 13 -2.60 10.87 -9.07
C ALA A 13 -2.34 11.25 -7.60
N LEU A 14 -1.18 11.87 -7.32
CA LEU A 14 -0.83 12.33 -5.98
C LEU A 14 -1.48 13.69 -5.65
N ASN A 15 -1.96 13.84 -4.41
CA ASN A 15 -2.34 15.15 -3.87
C ASN A 15 -1.12 16.09 -3.88
N LYS A 16 -1.32 17.36 -4.26
CA LYS A 16 -0.27 18.37 -4.34
C LYS A 16 0.53 18.54 -3.05
N ALA A 17 -0.06 18.28 -1.88
CA ALA A 17 0.64 18.30 -0.60
C ALA A 17 1.80 17.28 -0.56
N PHE A 18 1.57 16.06 -1.05
CA PHE A 18 2.59 15.00 -1.07
C PHE A 18 3.72 15.26 -2.05
N LEU A 19 3.50 16.07 -3.09
CA LEU A 19 4.57 16.49 -4.00
C LEU A 19 5.60 17.42 -3.33
N LYS A 20 5.24 18.05 -2.21
CA LYS A 20 6.10 18.95 -1.44
C LYS A 20 6.82 18.24 -0.28
N VAL A 21 6.40 17.03 0.07
CA VAL A 21 7.02 16.25 1.13
C VAL A 21 8.27 15.57 0.57
N LYS A 22 9.41 15.82 1.19
CA LYS A 22 10.65 15.12 0.82
C LYS A 22 10.49 13.65 1.17
N SER A 23 10.65 12.78 0.17
CA SER A 23 10.62 11.34 0.40
C SER A 23 11.82 10.94 1.26
N ASN A 24 11.55 10.43 2.46
CA ASN A 24 12.57 9.87 3.32
C ASN A 24 12.88 8.44 2.84
N ARG A 25 14.15 8.15 2.53
CA ARG A 25 14.55 6.82 2.06
C ARG A 25 14.19 5.73 3.07
N THR A 26 14.31 6.02 4.37
CA THR A 26 13.97 5.08 5.43
C THR A 26 12.50 4.65 5.37
N ASP A 27 11.59 5.60 5.11
CA ASP A 27 10.15 5.32 5.03
C ASP A 27 9.82 4.50 3.77
N ILE A 28 10.50 4.76 2.66
CA ILE A 28 10.37 3.95 1.43
C ILE A 28 10.83 2.51 1.67
N GLU A 29 11.99 2.31 2.28
CA GLU A 29 12.52 0.96 2.55
C GLU A 29 11.64 0.21 3.56
N ARG A 30 11.13 0.90 4.59
CA ARG A 30 10.16 0.32 5.54
C ARG A 30 8.87 -0.10 4.83
N PHE A 31 8.33 0.77 3.97
CA PHE A 31 7.14 0.43 3.18
C PHE A 31 7.38 -0.80 2.29
N LYS A 32 8.51 -0.84 1.59
CA LYS A 32 8.89 -1.96 0.73
C LYS A 32 9.02 -3.27 1.50
N ALA A 33 9.69 -3.25 2.65
CA ALA A 33 9.84 -4.43 3.50
C ALA A 33 8.48 -4.97 3.98
N ASN A 34 7.58 -4.08 4.43
CA ASN A 34 6.23 -4.47 4.84
C ASN A 34 5.39 -5.01 3.69
N LEU A 35 5.53 -4.45 2.48
CA LEU A 35 4.80 -4.92 1.30
C LEU A 35 5.26 -6.32 0.88
N ILE A 36 6.57 -6.57 0.88
CA ILE A 36 7.12 -7.92 0.61
C ILE A 36 6.56 -8.90 1.64
N GLN A 37 6.60 -8.56 2.94
CA GLN A 37 6.05 -9.41 3.99
C GLN A 37 4.55 -9.69 3.82
N LEU A 38 3.76 -8.70 3.37
CA LEU A 38 2.35 -8.91 3.08
C LEU A 38 2.17 -9.94 1.95
N LEU A 39 2.87 -9.74 0.83
CA LEU A 39 2.77 -10.62 -0.34
C LEU A 39 3.22 -12.05 -0.04
N ASP A 40 4.30 -12.22 0.74
CA ASP A 40 4.79 -13.54 1.16
C ASP A 40 3.80 -14.30 2.06
N ARG A 41 2.91 -13.58 2.75
CA ARG A 41 1.93 -14.16 3.68
C ARG A 41 0.57 -14.42 3.05
N ILE A 42 0.27 -13.84 1.89
CA ILE A 42 -1.00 -14.09 1.19
C ILE A 42 -0.98 -15.52 0.67
N LYS A 43 -1.97 -16.30 1.08
CA LYS A 43 -2.18 -17.68 0.67
C LYS A 43 -3.64 -17.89 0.33
N ASP A 44 -3.90 -18.50 -0.83
CA ASP A 44 -5.26 -18.62 -1.39
C ASP A 44 -6.21 -19.51 -0.58
N HIS A 45 -5.67 -20.41 0.26
CA HIS A 45 -6.47 -21.32 1.10
C HIS A 45 -6.87 -20.73 2.45
N GLU A 46 -6.39 -19.53 2.78
CA GLU A 46 -6.71 -18.87 4.04
C GLU A 46 -8.06 -18.16 3.97
N SER A 47 -8.65 -17.87 5.12
CA SER A 47 -9.94 -17.21 5.20
C SER A 47 -9.87 -15.72 4.82
N GLU A 48 -11.00 -15.15 4.40
CA GLU A 48 -11.13 -13.70 4.17
C GLU A 48 -10.70 -12.91 5.42
N GLU A 49 -11.06 -13.37 6.61
CA GLU A 49 -10.70 -12.73 7.88
C GLU A 49 -9.19 -12.77 8.13
N PHE A 50 -8.51 -13.85 7.75
CA PHE A 50 -7.06 -13.90 7.81
C PHE A 50 -6.43 -12.84 6.90
N HIS A 51 -6.89 -12.72 5.66
CA HIS A 51 -6.37 -11.71 4.73
C HIS A 51 -6.69 -10.28 5.18
N LYS A 52 -7.86 -10.02 5.79
CA LYS A 52 -8.17 -8.72 6.41
C LYS A 52 -7.17 -8.38 7.50
N ASN A 53 -6.83 -9.33 8.36
CA ASN A 53 -5.85 -9.14 9.41
C ASN A 53 -4.44 -8.85 8.84
N LEU A 54 -4.06 -9.48 7.72
CA LEU A 54 -2.81 -9.14 7.03
C LEU A 54 -2.80 -7.69 6.52
N VAL A 55 -3.91 -7.23 5.94
CA VAL A 55 -4.04 -5.85 5.45
C VAL A 55 -3.99 -4.86 6.63
N ILE A 56 -4.68 -5.14 7.73
CA ILE A 56 -4.64 -4.31 8.95
C ILE A 56 -3.21 -4.21 9.49
N ASP A 57 -2.51 -5.34 9.61
CA ASP A 57 -1.11 -5.39 10.07
C ASP A 57 -0.19 -4.58 9.16
N PHE A 58 -0.34 -4.73 7.85
CA PHE A 58 0.40 -3.94 6.85
C PHE A 58 0.17 -2.44 7.00
N LEU A 59 -1.09 -1.99 7.14
CA LEU A 59 -1.44 -0.58 7.27
C LEU A 59 -0.85 0.04 8.55
N LYS A 60 -0.99 -0.65 9.68
CA LYS A 60 -0.40 -0.23 10.96
C LYS A 60 1.12 -0.09 10.87
N LYS A 61 1.78 -1.07 10.26
CA LYS A 61 3.25 -1.08 10.12
C LYS A 61 3.79 -0.05 9.13
N THR A 62 2.99 0.40 8.17
CA THR A 62 3.38 1.36 7.12
C THR A 62 3.11 2.82 7.48
N GLY A 63 2.56 3.11 8.66
CA GLY A 63 2.43 4.47 9.19
C GLY A 63 0.99 5.01 9.22
N TYR A 64 -0.01 4.12 9.16
CA TYR A 64 -1.40 4.45 9.45
C TYR A 64 -1.76 3.85 10.81
N ASP A 65 -1.37 4.53 11.89
CA ASP A 65 -1.85 4.22 13.25
C ASP A 65 -3.22 4.87 13.48
#